data_AF-A0A934V0A6-F1
#
_entry.id   AF-A0A934V0A6-F1
#
_cell.length_a   1.000
_cell.length_b   1.000
_cell.length_c   1.000
_cell.angle_alpha   90.00
_cell.angle_beta   90.00
_cell.angle_gamma   90.00
#
_symmetry.space_group_name_H-M   'P 1'
#
loop_
_entity.id
_entity.type
_entity.pdbx_description
1 polymer ?
#
loop_
_entity_poly.entity_id
_entity_poly.type
_entity_poly.pdbx_seq_one_letter_code
_entity_poly.pdbx_strand_id
1 'polypeptide(L)'
;MESILAIAVGILFACAVFLILARDLIRVMLGLAILSNAANLLIFTSGRVTRNAPPIVPEGVKVPEGVIANPLPQALILTAIVIGFSLLAFALVLSYRAYATMRTVDIDAMRLAEPPYPDQNVPSGAAGRQPDAHPARLRETAE
;
A
#
# COMPACT_ATOMS: atom_id res chain seq x y z
N MET A 1 -3.25 -28.32 9.96
CA MET A 1 -3.16 -26.88 10.29
C MET A 1 -2.49 -26.11 9.17
N GLU A 2 -1.36 -26.59 8.66
CA GLU A 2 -0.60 -25.92 7.59
C GLU A 2 -1.43 -25.74 6.31
N SER A 3 -2.26 -26.71 5.94
CA SER A 3 -3.16 -26.63 4.79
C SER A 3 -4.20 -25.50 4.89
N ILE A 4 -4.82 -25.32 6.06
CA ILE A 4 -5.78 -24.23 6.30
C ILE A 4 -5.07 -22.88 6.20
N LEU A 5 -3.87 -22.79 6.77
CA LEU A 5 -3.06 -21.57 6.74
C LEU A 5 -2.61 -21.23 5.31
N ALA A 6 -2.24 -22.24 4.51
CA ALA A 6 -1.90 -22.06 3.09
C ALA A 6 -3.09 -21.55 2.27
N ILE A 7 -4.29 -22.10 2.48
CA ILE A 7 -5.51 -21.61 1.83
C ILE A 7 -5.80 -20.17 2.24
N ALA A 8 -5.69 -19.84 3.53
CA ALA A 8 -5.91 -18.48 4.03
C ALA A 8 -4.91 -17.47 3.42
N VAL A 9 -3.63 -17.83 3.36
CA VAL A 9 -2.60 -17.01 2.70
C VAL A 9 -2.93 -16.81 1.22
N GLY A 10 -3.32 -17.87 0.51
CA GLY A 10 -3.73 -17.78 -0.90
C GLY A 10 -4.91 -16.81 -1.11
N ILE A 11 -5.93 -16.87 -0.25
CA ILE A 11 -7.08 -15.95 -0.31
C ILE A 11 -6.66 -14.51 -0.03
N LEU A 12 -5.79 -14.28 0.96
CA LEU A 12 -5.29 -12.94 1.28
C LEU A 12 -4.45 -12.36 0.14
N PHE A 13 -3.59 -13.15 -0.49
CA PHE A 13 -2.85 -12.74 -1.68
C PHE A 13 -3.78 -12.41 -2.85
N ALA A 14 -4.77 -13.27 -3.12
CA ALA A 14 -5.76 -13.02 -4.17
C ALA A 14 -6.54 -11.72 -3.94
N CYS A 15 -7.00 -11.48 -2.71
CA CYS A 15 -7.70 -10.26 -2.31
C CYS A 15 -6.79 -9.02 -2.43
N ALA A 16 -5.56 -9.11 -1.95
CA ALA A 16 -4.59 -8.02 -2.04
C ALA A 16 -4.28 -7.62 -3.49
N VAL A 17 -3.99 -8.60 -4.35
CA VAL A 17 -3.73 -8.37 -5.78
C VAL A 17 -4.97 -7.80 -6.45
N PHE A 18 -6.15 -8.35 -6.18
CA PHE A 18 -7.41 -7.84 -6.73
C PHE A 18 -7.64 -6.36 -6.37
N LEU A 19 -7.36 -5.97 -5.13
CA LEU A 19 -7.50 -4.58 -4.68
C LEU A 19 -6.44 -3.64 -5.26
N ILE A 20 -5.20 -4.11 -5.44
CA ILE A 20 -4.12 -3.33 -6.07
C ILE A 20 -4.43 -3.03 -7.54
N LEU A 21 -5.15 -3.92 -8.23
CA LEU A 21 -5.58 -3.72 -9.61
C LEU A 21 -6.80 -2.79 -9.75
N ALA A 22 -7.35 -2.28 -8.64
CA ALA A 22 -8.46 -1.35 -8.70
C ALA A 22 -8.01 0.04 -9.18
N ARG A 23 -8.94 0.78 -9.83
CA ARG A 23 -8.71 2.16 -10.29
C ARG A 23 -8.80 3.21 -9.18
N ASP A 24 -9.15 2.79 -7.97
CA ASP A 24 -9.35 3.67 -6.82
C ASP A 24 -8.13 3.59 -5.89
N LEU A 25 -7.50 4.73 -5.63
CA LEU A 25 -6.26 4.82 -4.85
C LEU A 25 -6.43 4.29 -3.41
N ILE A 26 -7.62 4.43 -2.80
CA ILE A 26 -7.89 3.93 -1.45
C ILE A 26 -7.90 2.40 -1.46
N ARG A 27 -8.52 1.79 -2.49
CA ARG A 27 -8.49 0.33 -2.67
C ARG A 27 -7.06 -0.19 -2.85
N VAL A 28 -6.22 0.53 -3.59
CA VAL A 28 -4.80 0.17 -3.74
C VAL A 28 -4.07 0.21 -2.39
N MET A 29 -4.31 1.23 -1.55
CA MET A 29 -3.71 1.31 -0.22
C MET A 29 -4.16 0.15 0.69
N LEU A 30 -5.45 -0.20 0.66
CA LEU A 30 -5.97 -1.36 1.39
C LEU A 30 -5.37 -2.67 0.86
N GLY A 31 -5.22 -2.80 -0.45
CA GLY A 31 -4.56 -3.95 -1.08
C GLY A 31 -3.11 -4.10 -0.62
N LEU A 32 -2.36 -3.00 -0.54
CA LEU A 32 -0.98 -3.00 -0.04
C LEU A 32 -0.89 -3.39 1.44
N ALA A 33 -1.83 -2.92 2.27
CA ALA A 33 -1.91 -3.29 3.68
C ALA A 33 -2.21 -4.79 3.86
N ILE A 34 -3.14 -5.34 3.09
CA ILE A 34 -3.47 -6.78 3.12
C ILE A 34 -2.29 -7.60 2.59
N LEU A 35 -1.61 -7.14 1.52
CA LEU A 35 -0.44 -7.81 0.96
C LEU A 35 0.69 -7.96 1.99
N SER A 36 0.97 -6.89 2.75
CA SER A 36 1.99 -6.92 3.81
C SER A 36 1.65 -7.97 4.88
N ASN A 37 0.39 -8.04 5.30
CA ASN A 37 -0.05 -9.06 6.26
C ASN A 37 0.01 -10.47 5.67
N ALA A 38 -0.36 -10.66 4.39
CA ALA A 38 -0.29 -11.93 3.70
C ALA A 38 1.17 -12.43 3.58
N ALA A 39 2.11 -11.53 3.27
CA ALA A 39 3.54 -11.83 3.24
C ALA A 39 4.08 -12.24 4.62
N ASN A 40 3.69 -11.54 5.69
CA ASN A 40 4.06 -11.91 7.06
C ASN A 40 3.56 -13.31 7.43
N LEU A 41 2.31 -13.65 7.07
CA LEU A 41 1.77 -14.98 7.27
C LEU A 41 2.48 -16.04 6.42
N LEU A 42 2.85 -15.73 5.18
CA LEU A 42 3.61 -16.63 4.32
C LEU A 42 4.96 -16.99 4.95
N ILE A 43 5.71 -16.00 5.43
CA ILE A 43 6.99 -16.22 6.14
C ILE A 43 6.73 -17.09 7.39
N PHE A 44 5.69 -16.78 8.16
CA PHE A 44 5.32 -17.58 9.34
C PHE A 44 5.05 -19.05 8.99
N THR A 45 4.32 -19.31 7.89
CA THR A 45 4.00 -20.68 7.44
C THR A 45 5.24 -21.48 7.03
N SER A 46 6.25 -20.83 6.43
CA SER A 46 7.49 -21.50 6.00
C SER A 46 8.34 -22.00 7.17
N GLY A 47 8.13 -21.45 8.37
CA GLY A 47 8.90 -21.74 9.58
C GLY A 47 8.61 -23.06 10.28
N ARG A 48 7.59 -23.81 9.81
CA ARG A 48 6.84 -24.85 10.54
C ARG A 48 6.17 -24.30 11.80
N VAL A 49 4.87 -24.57 11.93
CA VAL A 49 4.07 -24.09 13.06
C VAL A 49 4.17 -25.07 14.23
N THR A 50 5.13 -24.84 15.12
CA THR A 50 5.23 -25.59 16.39
C THR A 50 4.31 -24.96 17.43
N ARG A 51 3.42 -25.76 18.03
CA ARG A 51 2.51 -25.30 19.10
C ARG A 51 3.22 -25.30 20.45
N ASN A 52 2.88 -24.34 21.32
CA ASN A 52 3.28 -24.28 22.73
C ASN A 52 4.80 -24.28 22.99
N ALA A 53 5.58 -23.72 22.06
CA ALA A 53 7.03 -23.71 22.10
C ALA A 53 7.59 -22.32 21.72
N PRO A 54 7.43 -21.28 22.56
CA PRO A 54 7.99 -19.97 22.25
C PRO A 54 9.52 -20.05 22.15
N PRO A 55 10.18 -19.36 21.21
CA PRO A 55 11.63 -19.36 21.09
C PRO A 55 12.25 -18.38 22.08
N ILE A 56 12.00 -18.61 23.36
CA ILE A 56 12.50 -17.82 24.47
C ILE A 56 13.19 -18.78 25.44
N VAL A 57 14.43 -18.48 25.81
CA VAL A 57 15.18 -19.28 26.77
C VAL A 57 14.81 -18.82 28.18
N PRO A 58 14.41 -19.73 29.09
CA PRO A 58 14.13 -19.39 30.49
C PRO A 58 15.35 -18.80 31.20
N GLU A 59 15.12 -17.88 32.14
CA GLU A 59 16.17 -17.27 32.95
C GLU A 59 16.95 -18.35 33.73
N GLY A 60 18.29 -18.31 33.63
CA GLY A 60 19.18 -19.25 34.34
C GLY A 60 19.63 -20.47 33.55
N VAL A 61 19.11 -20.69 32.33
CA VAL A 61 19.51 -21.82 31.47
C VAL A 61 20.18 -21.32 30.19
N LYS A 62 21.30 -21.92 29.78
CA LYS A 62 22.02 -21.54 28.53
C LYS A 62 21.46 -22.23 27.28
N VAL A 63 20.70 -23.30 27.45
CA VAL A 63 20.14 -24.12 26.38
C VAL A 63 18.67 -24.40 26.72
N PRO A 64 17.72 -24.16 25.81
CA PRO A 64 16.32 -24.43 26.09
C PRO A 64 16.08 -25.92 26.34
N GLU A 65 15.33 -26.23 27.40
CA GLU A 65 14.88 -27.59 27.67
C GLU A 65 13.62 -27.87 26.83
N GLY A 66 13.73 -28.80 25.87
CA GLY A 66 12.61 -29.25 25.03
C GLY A 66 12.57 -28.66 23.62
N VAL A 67 11.42 -28.77 22.97
CA VAL A 67 11.21 -28.29 21.59
C VAL A 67 10.90 -26.79 21.63
N ILE A 68 11.68 -26.00 20.89
CA ILE A 68 11.43 -24.55 20.66
C ILE A 68 10.95 -24.32 19.22
N ALA A 69 10.13 -23.30 19.00
CA ALA A 69 9.79 -22.85 17.66
C ALA A 69 11.03 -22.26 16.96
N ASN A 70 10.98 -22.19 15.63
CA ASN A 70 12.05 -21.60 14.85
C ASN A 70 12.10 -20.07 15.09
N PRO A 71 13.20 -19.52 15.63
CA PRO A 71 13.32 -18.08 15.86
C PRO A 71 13.53 -17.28 14.55
N LEU A 72 14.03 -17.91 13.47
CA LEU A 72 14.38 -17.21 12.24
C LEU A 72 13.17 -16.55 11.55
N PRO A 73 12.05 -17.25 11.28
CA PRO A 73 10.84 -16.64 10.74
C PRO A 73 10.31 -15.49 11.61
N GLN A 74 10.43 -15.61 12.94
CA GLN A 74 9.92 -14.59 13.86
C GLN A 74 10.73 -13.29 13.78
N ALA A 75 12.06 -13.40 13.74
CA ALA A 75 12.92 -12.24 13.53
C ALA A 75 12.66 -11.58 12.16
N LEU A 76 12.52 -12.39 11.10
CA LEU A 76 12.22 -11.89 9.75
C LEU A 76 10.88 -11.15 9.69
N ILE A 77 9.84 -11.67 10.35
CA ILE A 77 8.52 -11.03 10.40
C ILE A 77 8.59 -9.70 11.16
N LEU A 78 9.33 -9.61 12.27
CA LEU A 78 9.48 -8.35 13.01
C LEU A 78 10.09 -7.26 12.12
N THR A 79 11.12 -7.60 11.35
CA THR A 79 11.71 -6.68 10.36
C THR A 79 10.73 -6.33 9.24
N ALA A 80 10.02 -7.32 8.70
CA ALA A 80 9.04 -7.11 7.64
C ALA A 80 7.88 -6.22 8.06
N ILE A 81 7.41 -6.32 9.32
CA ILE A 81 6.37 -5.45 9.89
C ILE A 81 6.82 -4.00 9.89
N VAL A 82 8.04 -3.70 10.34
CA VAL A 82 8.55 -2.33 10.42
C VAL A 82 8.72 -1.72 9.02
N ILE A 83 9.28 -2.48 8.07
CA ILE A 83 9.43 -2.05 6.68
C ILE A 83 8.06 -1.82 6.05
N GLY A 84 7.14 -2.78 6.19
CA GLY A 84 5.77 -2.69 5.67
C GLY A 84 5.02 -1.49 6.21
N PHE A 85 5.09 -1.25 7.53
CA PHE A 85 4.50 -0.07 8.16
C PHE A 85 5.09 1.24 7.62
N SER A 86 6.43 1.32 7.49
CA SER A 86 7.11 2.53 7.01
C SER A 86 6.72 2.85 5.56
N LEU A 87 6.70 1.84 4.68
CA LEU A 87 6.29 2.01 3.29
C LEU A 87 4.80 2.35 3.16
N LEU A 88 3.93 1.73 3.98
CA LEU A 88 2.50 2.03 3.97
C LEU A 88 2.22 3.45 4.46
N ALA A 89 2.88 3.90 5.53
CA ALA A 89 2.77 5.27 6.03
C ALA A 89 3.24 6.29 4.99
N PHE A 90 4.39 6.03 4.34
CA PHE A 90 4.88 6.85 3.24
C PHE A 90 3.88 6.90 2.07
N ALA A 91 3.40 5.75 1.62
CA ALA A 91 2.43 5.66 0.53
C ALA A 91 1.12 6.38 0.86
N LEU A 92 0.67 6.33 2.12
CA LEU A 92 -0.52 7.04 2.58
C LEU A 92 -0.33 8.56 2.53
N VAL A 93 0.80 9.07 3.01
CA VAL A 93 1.13 10.50 2.94
C VAL A 93 1.27 10.97 1.49
N LEU A 94 1.91 10.17 0.63
CA LEU A 94 2.02 10.45 -0.79
C LEU A 94 0.64 10.49 -1.46
N SER A 95 -0.22 9.51 -1.16
CA SER A 95 -1.59 9.44 -1.68
C SER A 95 -2.43 10.63 -1.22
N TYR A 96 -2.30 11.03 0.03
CA TYR A 96 -2.93 12.24 0.55
C TYR A 96 -2.45 13.50 -0.18
N ARG A 97 -1.14 13.61 -0.44
CA ARG A 97 -0.56 14.74 -1.18
C ARG A 97 -1.04 14.76 -2.63
N ALA A 98 -1.11 13.62 -3.30
CA ALA A 98 -1.68 13.50 -4.63
C ALA A 98 -3.15 13.94 -4.67
N TYR A 99 -3.96 13.46 -3.73
CA TYR A 99 -5.36 13.89 -3.59
C TYR A 99 -5.50 15.38 -3.32
N ALA A 100 -4.65 15.97 -2.47
CA ALA A 100 -4.68 17.40 -2.19
C ALA A 100 -4.42 18.26 -3.43
N THR A 101 -3.58 17.78 -4.36
CA THR A 101 -3.24 18.49 -5.60
C THR A 101 -4.24 18.22 -6.72
N MET A 102 -4.59 16.95 -6.96
CA MET A 102 -5.39 16.52 -8.11
C MET A 102 -6.89 16.44 -7.80
N ARG A 103 -7.28 16.46 -6.52
CA ARG A 103 -8.68 16.40 -6.04
C ARG A 103 -9.46 15.18 -6.54
N THR A 104 -8.76 14.13 -6.94
CA THR A 104 -9.31 12.85 -7.38
C THR A 104 -8.55 11.70 -6.72
N VAL A 105 -9.24 10.57 -6.55
CA VAL A 105 -8.66 9.28 -6.14
C VAL A 105 -8.71 8.25 -7.27
N ASP A 106 -9.27 8.63 -8.43
CA ASP A 106 -9.26 7.82 -9.65
C ASP A 106 -7.90 7.92 -10.33
N ILE A 107 -7.19 6.80 -10.40
CA ILE A 107 -5.84 6.69 -10.95
C ILE A 107 -5.83 7.03 -12.45
N ASP A 108 -6.88 6.66 -13.20
CA ASP A 108 -6.97 6.94 -14.63
C ASP A 108 -7.09 8.45 -14.91
N ALA A 109 -7.58 9.23 -13.95
CA ALA A 109 -7.69 10.68 -14.03
C ALA A 109 -6.39 11.41 -13.65
N MET A 110 -5.39 10.73 -13.08
CA MET A 110 -4.13 11.33 -12.60
C MET A 110 -3.11 11.59 -13.73
N ARG A 111 -3.53 12.27 -14.80
CA ARG A 111 -2.76 12.44 -16.06
C ARG A 111 -1.96 13.75 -16.15
N LEU A 112 -1.62 14.38 -15.03
CA LEU A 112 -1.01 15.73 -15.01
C LEU A 112 0.31 15.83 -15.81
N ALA A 113 1.06 14.72 -15.92
CA ALA A 113 2.34 14.68 -16.63
C ALA A 113 2.22 14.21 -18.10
N GLU A 114 1.03 13.82 -18.56
CA GLU A 114 0.83 13.28 -19.90
C GLU A 114 0.70 14.42 -20.93
N PRO A 115 1.40 14.36 -22.08
CA PRO A 115 1.22 15.34 -23.14
C PRO A 115 -0.19 15.25 -23.75
N PRO A 116 -0.81 16.37 -24.16
CA PRO A 116 -2.12 16.35 -24.81
C PRO A 116 -2.08 15.52 -26.10
N TYR A 117 -2.96 14.52 -26.21
CA TYR A 117 -3.12 13.74 -27.45
C TYR A 117 -4.08 14.49 -28.40
N PRO A 118 -3.75 14.65 -29.70
CA PRO A 118 -4.49 15.54 -30.61
C PRO A 118 -5.97 15.22 -30.87
N ASP A 119 -6.45 14.04 -30.50
CA ASP A 119 -7.75 13.50 -30.92
C ASP A 119 -8.67 13.07 -29.76
N GLN A 120 -8.42 13.54 -28.53
CA GLN A 120 -9.37 13.37 -27.43
C GLN A 120 -10.51 14.42 -27.51
N ASN A 121 -11.61 14.07 -28.18
CA ASN A 121 -12.92 14.70 -27.95
C ASN A 121 -13.42 14.35 -26.53
N VAL A 122 -12.91 15.06 -25.53
CA VAL A 122 -13.36 14.95 -24.14
C VAL A 122 -14.75 15.58 -24.03
N PRO A 123 -15.79 14.87 -23.56
CA PRO A 123 -17.09 15.47 -23.28
C PRO A 123 -16.93 16.63 -22.28
N SER A 124 -17.36 17.82 -22.69
CA SER A 124 -17.37 19.05 -21.90
C SER A 124 -18.29 18.89 -20.68
N GLY A 125 -17.76 18.34 -19.59
CA GLY A 125 -18.51 18.13 -18.34
C GLY A 125 -17.69 18.31 -17.06
N ALA A 126 -16.37 18.48 -17.16
CA ALA A 126 -15.48 18.64 -16.00
C ALA A 126 -14.54 19.84 -16.13
N ALA A 127 -14.97 20.91 -16.81
CA ALA A 127 -14.33 22.22 -16.74
C ALA A 127 -14.64 22.86 -15.37
N GLY A 128 -14.04 22.31 -14.31
CA GLY A 128 -13.95 22.97 -13.02
C GLY A 128 -13.15 24.25 -13.19
N ARG A 129 -13.84 25.39 -13.04
CA ARG A 129 -13.32 26.77 -12.91
C ARG A 129 -11.81 26.88 -13.07
N GLN A 130 -11.38 27.25 -14.26
CA GLN A 130 -10.11 27.93 -14.44
C GLN A 130 -10.24 29.31 -13.76
N PRO A 131 -9.44 29.65 -12.73
CA PRO A 131 -9.46 30.99 -12.19
C PRO A 131 -8.86 31.92 -13.24
N ASP A 132 -9.64 32.90 -13.66
CA ASP A 132 -9.29 33.85 -14.70
C ASP A 132 -7.91 34.48 -14.45
N ALA A 133 -7.10 34.48 -15.51
CA ALA A 133 -5.80 35.11 -15.53
C ALA A 133 -5.95 36.62 -15.30
N HIS A 134 -5.37 37.08 -14.20
CA HIS A 134 -4.82 38.40 -13.86
C HIS A 134 -5.19 39.61 -14.76
N PRO A 135 -5.83 40.68 -14.22
CA PRO A 135 -6.19 41.87 -14.97
C PRO A 135 -5.00 42.83 -15.04
N ALA A 136 -4.15 42.68 -16.07
CA ALA A 136 -2.98 43.55 -16.23
C ALA A 136 -2.74 44.01 -17.68
N ARG A 137 -3.78 44.14 -18.52
CA ARG A 137 -3.63 44.66 -19.90
C ARG A 137 -4.75 45.57 -20.38
N LEU A 138 -5.21 46.50 -19.54
CA LEU A 138 -6.17 47.54 -19.96
C LEU A 138 -5.67 48.97 -19.70
N ARG A 139 -4.36 49.20 -19.59
CA ARG A 139 -3.79 50.54 -19.38
C ARG A 139 -2.79 51.03 -20.43
N GLU A 140 -2.70 50.37 -21.59
CA GLU A 140 -1.77 50.79 -22.68
C GLU A 140 -2.47 51.18 -23.99
N THR A 141 -3.80 51.35 -24.01
CA THR A 141 -4.52 51.76 -25.23
C THR A 141 -5.43 52.98 -25.07
N ALA A 142 -5.25 53.76 -24.00
CA ALA A 142 -5.88 55.06 -23.88
C ALA A 142 -4.88 56.07 -23.30
N GLU A 143 -4.56 57.07 -24.14
CA GLU A 143 -3.64 58.20 -23.99
C GLU A 143 -2.19 58.00 -24.46
#